data_AF-A0A956M0E4-F1
#
_entry.id   AF-A0A956M0E4-F1
#
_cell.length_a   1.000
_cell.length_b   1.000
_cell.length_c   1.000
_cell.angle_alpha   90.00
_cell.angle_beta   90.00
_cell.angle_gamma   90.00
#
_symmetry.space_group_name_H-M   'P 1'
#
loop_
_entity.id
_entity.type
_entity.pdbx_description
1 polymer ?
#
loop_
_entity_poly.entity_id
_entity_poly.type
_entity_poly.pdbx_seq_one_letter_code
_entity_poly.pdbx_strand_id
1 'polypeptide(L)'
;MHPRLIGAVTAALVLIASAVALAPSAGAEGYVSAHPQRIAQRSCFWTERLAAKFDTDPEENFAFPDTGAAYWTSKSTMPAGAHIVLRGKYAHARYQSLNSYDAATATPLDAVNDVSTNPDRGSRNPYLPGARRDLPMKRRKYSVSILDEPVPGTPAQNTLYAGVDGQEQVVIFYRVYLPEPFRKHEQTGGAGLPKVELHLADGTVLKNEAACQALQVEPGRLTLDALPPDVYRSIREQPGKPATFPAEPTPIFRAFYSRAWGLGCWYGGDCTGQPERVGGQYSNVDNEYIASFVNRGFPAGPVLVLRGKLPRTPDTGRDVERMPRGQLRYWSICQNESVLTTASSGCLYDVQIPVDRKGRYTIVTSKAEDRPPNARRKCGVAYLPWPERGDGAGHLDDGLLIVRNMLPAKSFHHAIQDTSTPGDESRVLGPYMPRGTYTT
;
A
#
# COMPACT_ATOMS: atom_id res chain seq x y z
N MET A 1 -94.39 -8.04 6.91
CA MET A 1 -92.97 -8.46 7.02
C MET A 1 -92.19 -7.64 6.02
N HIS A 2 -91.58 -6.56 6.53
CA HIS A 2 -91.26 -5.37 5.77
C HIS A 2 -89.82 -5.36 5.21
N PRO A 3 -89.60 -4.66 4.10
CA PRO A 3 -88.89 -5.26 2.98
C PRO A 3 -87.92 -4.27 2.28
N ARG A 4 -87.50 -4.61 1.06
CA ARG A 4 -87.29 -3.68 -0.10
C ARG A 4 -86.09 -2.71 -0.03
N LEU A 5 -85.55 -2.20 -1.14
CA LEU A 5 -85.50 -2.51 -2.57
C LEU A 5 -84.39 -1.59 -3.15
N ILE A 6 -83.86 -2.00 -4.30
CA ILE A 6 -83.12 -1.29 -5.35
C ILE A 6 -83.17 0.26 -5.31
N GLY A 7 -82.03 0.89 -5.58
CA GLY A 7 -81.99 2.28 -6.05
C GLY A 7 -80.57 2.79 -6.31
N ALA A 8 -80.14 2.80 -7.57
CA ALA A 8 -79.13 3.76 -8.04
C ALA A 8 -79.84 5.10 -8.32
N VAL A 9 -79.16 6.23 -8.06
CA VAL A 9 -79.08 7.44 -8.91
C VAL A 9 -78.39 8.57 -8.12
N THR A 10 -77.62 9.32 -8.89
CA THR A 10 -76.63 10.36 -8.64
C THR A 10 -77.02 11.62 -7.85
N ALA A 11 -76.00 12.10 -7.11
CA ALA A 11 -75.49 13.48 -6.95
C ALA A 11 -76.39 14.61 -6.42
N ALA A 12 -75.96 15.21 -5.30
CA ALA A 12 -75.92 16.66 -5.12
C ALA A 12 -74.85 17.03 -4.07
N LEU A 13 -73.96 17.96 -4.41
CA LEU A 13 -72.94 18.56 -3.54
C LEU A 13 -73.57 19.49 -2.51
N VAL A 14 -73.11 19.43 -1.25
CA VAL A 14 -73.12 20.57 -0.32
C VAL A 14 -71.80 20.59 0.45
N LEU A 15 -71.08 21.71 0.36
CA LEU A 15 -69.87 22.05 1.11
C LEU A 15 -70.28 22.84 2.36
N ILE A 16 -69.85 22.41 3.54
CA ILE A 16 -69.81 23.26 4.74
C ILE A 16 -68.48 23.03 5.47
N ALA A 17 -67.81 24.15 5.76
CA ALA A 17 -66.52 24.27 6.42
C ALA A 17 -66.58 23.94 7.92
N SER A 18 -65.44 23.55 8.50
CA SER A 18 -65.30 23.37 9.95
C SER A 18 -63.96 23.96 10.44
N ALA A 19 -64.04 24.85 11.41
CA ALA A 19 -62.90 25.43 12.12
C ALA A 19 -62.33 24.42 13.14
N VAL A 20 -61.00 24.28 13.20
CA VAL A 20 -60.29 23.44 14.17
C VAL A 20 -59.38 24.32 15.01
N ALA A 21 -59.58 24.25 16.34
CA ALA A 21 -58.82 24.97 17.34
C ALA A 21 -57.40 24.40 17.51
N LEU A 22 -56.41 25.28 17.64
CA LEU A 22 -55.00 24.96 17.86
C LEU A 22 -54.74 24.59 19.33
N ALA A 23 -54.17 23.40 19.55
CA ALA A 23 -53.48 23.02 20.77
C ALA A 23 -52.02 22.63 20.43
N PRO A 24 -51.03 22.96 21.27
CA PRO A 24 -49.61 22.84 20.92
C PRO A 24 -49.17 21.36 20.86
N SER A 25 -48.63 20.95 19.73
CA SER A 25 -48.04 19.62 19.53
C SER A 25 -46.69 19.53 20.26
N ALA A 26 -46.56 18.51 21.12
CA ALA A 26 -45.30 18.10 21.71
C ALA A 26 -44.23 17.89 20.63
N GLY A 27 -43.06 18.51 20.82
CA GLY A 27 -41.94 18.41 19.91
C GLY A 27 -41.45 16.96 19.82
N ALA A 28 -41.48 16.40 18.62
CA ALA A 28 -40.73 15.20 18.31
C ALA A 28 -39.25 15.58 18.29
N GLU A 29 -38.50 15.13 19.29
CA GLU A 29 -37.03 15.15 19.27
C GLU A 29 -36.58 14.33 18.05
N GLY A 30 -36.09 15.03 17.04
CA GLY A 30 -35.48 14.41 15.88
C GLY A 30 -34.25 13.65 16.33
N TYR A 31 -34.27 12.33 16.15
CA TYR A 31 -33.05 11.51 16.16
C TYR A 31 -32.13 12.02 15.06
N VAL A 32 -31.17 12.87 15.44
CA VAL A 32 -30.06 13.23 14.57
C VAL A 32 -29.25 11.95 14.38
N SER A 33 -29.42 11.32 13.22
CA SER A 33 -28.54 10.28 12.71
C SER A 33 -27.11 10.82 12.75
N ALA A 34 -26.35 10.42 13.78
CA ALA A 34 -24.93 10.73 13.90
C ALA A 34 -24.23 10.14 12.67
N HIS A 35 -23.91 11.00 11.70
CA HIS A 35 -23.04 10.61 10.61
C HIS A 35 -21.72 10.19 11.25
N PRO A 36 -21.19 8.98 10.96
CA PRO A 36 -19.93 8.54 11.56
C PRO A 36 -18.88 9.61 11.28
N GLN A 37 -18.26 10.15 12.35
CA GLN A 37 -17.24 11.18 12.25
C GLN A 37 -16.18 10.73 11.24
N ARG A 38 -15.96 11.53 10.20
CA ARG A 38 -14.88 11.30 9.23
C ARG A 38 -13.55 11.38 9.97
N ILE A 39 -12.75 10.31 9.87
CA ILE A 39 -11.40 10.30 10.40
C ILE A 39 -10.52 11.06 9.41
N ALA A 40 -9.83 12.10 9.90
CA ALA A 40 -8.93 12.91 9.08
C ALA A 40 -7.79 12.05 8.50
N GLN A 41 -7.54 12.20 7.20
CA GLN A 41 -6.47 11.50 6.47
C GLN A 41 -5.26 12.41 6.18
N ARG A 42 -5.20 13.58 6.82
CA ARG A 42 -4.08 14.54 6.83
C ARG A 42 -4.02 15.21 8.21
N SER A 43 -2.87 15.75 8.57
CA SER A 43 -2.67 16.57 9.78
C SER A 43 -1.55 17.58 9.53
N CYS A 44 -1.17 18.40 10.51
CA CYS A 44 -0.02 19.31 10.34
C CYS A 44 1.31 18.57 10.13
N PHE A 45 1.43 17.33 10.64
CA PHE A 45 2.66 16.54 10.54
C PHE A 45 2.63 15.61 9.32
N TRP A 46 1.51 14.93 9.13
CA TRP A 46 1.24 14.08 7.96
C TRP A 46 0.62 14.90 6.84
N THR A 47 1.49 15.49 6.02
CA THR A 47 1.10 16.50 5.01
C THR A 47 0.58 15.85 3.74
N GLU A 48 1.24 14.80 3.27
CA GLU A 48 0.82 14.06 2.08
C GLU A 48 0.21 12.69 2.38
N ARG A 49 -0.60 12.24 1.42
CA ARG A 49 -1.24 10.93 1.46
C ARG A 49 -1.23 10.32 0.07
N LEU A 50 -0.51 9.22 -0.05
CA LEU A 50 -0.45 8.39 -1.25
C LEU A 50 -1.33 7.15 -1.05
N ALA A 51 -2.31 6.92 -1.92
CA ALA A 51 -3.07 5.67 -1.96
C ALA A 51 -3.50 5.35 -3.38
N ALA A 52 -2.60 4.72 -4.14
CA ALA A 52 -2.75 4.48 -5.57
C ALA A 52 -4.03 3.73 -5.98
N LYS A 53 -4.68 3.05 -5.04
CA LYS A 53 -6.03 2.48 -5.25
C LYS A 53 -7.10 3.53 -5.58
N PHE A 54 -6.97 4.73 -5.02
CA PHE A 54 -7.96 5.81 -5.09
C PHE A 54 -7.45 7.06 -5.80
N ASP A 55 -6.13 7.16 -5.96
CA ASP A 55 -5.42 8.31 -6.49
C ASP A 55 -4.55 7.83 -7.67
N THR A 56 -5.02 8.05 -8.89
CA THR A 56 -4.33 7.63 -10.13
C THR A 56 -3.58 8.79 -10.81
N ASP A 57 -3.61 9.98 -10.21
CA ASP A 57 -2.83 11.13 -10.66
C ASP A 57 -1.34 10.77 -10.59
N PRO A 58 -0.57 10.88 -11.68
CA PRO A 58 0.88 10.63 -11.68
C PRO A 58 1.66 11.43 -10.63
N GLU A 59 1.16 12.60 -10.21
CA GLU A 59 1.78 13.38 -9.13
C GLU A 59 1.60 12.72 -7.76
N GLU A 60 0.50 11.98 -7.58
CA GLU A 60 0.12 11.29 -6.34
C GLU A 60 0.28 9.77 -6.46
N ASN A 61 0.86 9.25 -7.54
CA ASN A 61 1.02 7.82 -7.82
C ASN A 61 2.45 7.57 -8.28
N PHE A 62 3.36 7.44 -7.31
CA PHE A 62 4.78 7.39 -7.56
C PHE A 62 5.51 6.45 -6.59
N ALA A 63 6.76 6.13 -6.90
CA ALA A 63 7.61 5.18 -6.19
C ALA A 63 7.01 3.76 -6.09
N PHE A 64 6.37 3.31 -7.18
CA PHE A 64 5.77 1.98 -7.32
C PHE A 64 4.84 1.61 -6.15
N PRO A 65 3.78 2.40 -5.88
CA PRO A 65 2.93 2.19 -4.72
C PRO A 65 2.10 0.92 -4.85
N ASP A 66 1.88 0.24 -3.73
CA ASP A 66 0.98 -0.91 -3.68
C ASP A 66 -0.48 -0.41 -3.49
N THR A 67 -1.38 -0.81 -4.37
CA THR A 67 -2.82 -0.46 -4.27
C THR A 67 -3.54 -1.17 -3.10
N GLY A 68 -2.89 -2.11 -2.43
CA GLY A 68 -3.30 -2.67 -1.15
C GLY A 68 -2.97 -1.78 0.05
N ALA A 69 -2.24 -0.68 -0.13
CA ALA A 69 -1.74 0.15 0.96
C ALA A 69 -2.15 1.63 0.85
N ALA A 70 -2.05 2.30 2.00
CA ALA A 70 -2.07 3.74 2.12
C ALA A 70 -0.81 4.22 2.85
N TYR A 71 -0.32 5.37 2.44
CA TYR A 71 0.94 5.96 2.87
C TYR A 71 0.69 7.41 3.28
N TRP A 72 1.35 7.84 4.35
CA TRP A 72 1.42 9.23 4.78
C TRP A 72 2.87 9.61 4.98
N THR A 73 3.23 10.83 4.59
CA THR A 73 4.62 11.29 4.70
C THR A 73 4.73 12.52 5.59
N SER A 74 5.92 12.68 6.17
CA SER A 74 6.35 13.90 6.83
C SER A 74 7.78 14.19 6.40
N LYS A 75 8.06 15.46 6.10
CA LYS A 75 9.41 16.01 5.93
C LYS A 75 9.56 17.19 6.86
N SER A 76 10.55 17.14 7.73
CA SER A 76 10.70 18.12 8.82
C SER A 76 12.15 18.30 9.22
N THR A 77 12.48 19.46 9.77
CA THR A 77 13.79 19.74 10.37
C THR A 77 13.68 19.62 11.89
N MET A 78 14.54 18.80 12.50
CA MET A 78 14.52 18.60 13.95
C MET A 78 15.46 19.61 14.64
N PRO A 79 15.00 20.38 15.63
CA PRO A 79 15.90 21.22 16.42
C PRO A 79 16.98 20.37 17.10
N ALA A 80 18.19 20.91 17.22
CA ALA A 80 19.32 20.19 17.82
C ALA A 80 18.99 19.67 19.23
N GLY A 81 19.29 18.40 19.49
CA GLY A 81 19.01 17.72 20.76
C GLY A 81 17.53 17.45 21.06
N ALA A 82 16.63 17.75 20.13
CA ALA A 82 15.23 17.40 20.25
C ALA A 82 14.95 15.96 19.77
N HIS A 83 13.78 15.43 20.09
CA HIS A 83 13.25 14.21 19.47
C HIS A 83 11.73 14.29 19.29
N ILE A 84 11.22 13.54 18.31
CA ILE A 84 9.78 13.43 18.10
C ILE A 84 9.25 12.21 18.85
N VAL A 85 8.05 12.31 19.43
CA VAL A 85 7.28 11.16 19.91
C VAL A 85 5.96 11.11 19.15
N LEU A 86 5.72 10.00 18.45
CA LEU A 86 4.45 9.71 17.80
C LEU A 86 3.56 8.87 18.70
N ARG A 87 2.39 9.40 19.03
CA ARG A 87 1.33 8.71 19.81
C ARG A 87 0.29 8.14 18.86
N GLY A 88 0.31 6.82 18.68
CA GLY A 88 -0.54 6.12 17.73
C GLY A 88 -1.48 5.10 18.34
N LYS A 89 -2.25 4.44 17.47
CA LYS A 89 -2.99 3.22 17.80
C LYS A 89 -2.72 2.18 16.72
N TYR A 90 -2.56 0.93 17.10
CA TYR A 90 -2.54 -0.17 16.14
C TYR A 90 -3.84 -0.15 15.33
N ALA A 91 -3.74 -0.22 14.02
CA ALA A 91 -4.85 -0.19 13.06
C ALA A 91 -5.54 -1.56 12.95
N HIS A 92 -6.81 -1.58 12.54
CA HIS A 92 -7.38 -2.81 11.98
C HIS A 92 -6.87 -2.95 10.56
N ALA A 93 -5.79 -3.70 10.38
CA ALA A 93 -5.14 -3.86 9.09
C ALA A 93 -4.37 -5.18 9.04
N ARG A 94 -3.77 -5.48 7.88
CA ARG A 94 -2.78 -6.56 7.75
C ARG A 94 -1.46 -6.20 8.41
N TYR A 95 -0.99 -5.00 8.14
CA TYR A 95 0.31 -4.53 8.57
C TYR A 95 0.31 -3.01 8.74
N GLN A 96 1.15 -2.51 9.64
CA GLN A 96 1.48 -1.08 9.73
C GLN A 96 2.96 -0.86 10.06
N SER A 97 3.52 0.26 9.61
CA SER A 97 4.88 0.65 10.00
C SER A 97 5.14 2.15 9.89
N LEU A 98 6.20 2.56 10.56
CA LEU A 98 6.95 3.79 10.31
C LEU A 98 8.28 3.41 9.66
N ASN A 99 8.74 4.15 8.67
CA ASN A 99 10.08 4.01 8.11
C ASN A 99 10.69 5.40 7.92
N SER A 100 12.00 5.50 8.03
CA SER A 100 12.80 6.69 7.74
C SER A 100 13.59 6.53 6.45
N TYR A 101 13.99 7.66 5.86
CA TYR A 101 14.66 7.71 4.57
C TYR A 101 15.79 8.75 4.57
N ASP A 102 16.83 8.43 3.81
CA ASP A 102 17.78 9.43 3.34
C ASP A 102 17.02 10.41 2.43
N ALA A 103 17.04 11.69 2.78
CA ALA A 103 16.32 12.75 2.09
C ALA A 103 16.92 13.07 0.71
N ALA A 104 18.22 12.78 0.50
CA ALA A 104 18.90 13.02 -0.76
C ALA A 104 18.70 11.85 -1.74
N THR A 105 18.77 10.61 -1.26
CA THR A 105 18.73 9.41 -2.12
C THR A 105 17.38 8.68 -2.12
N ALA A 106 16.47 9.03 -1.19
CA ALA A 106 15.23 8.32 -0.91
C ALA A 106 15.43 6.85 -0.49
N THR A 107 16.64 6.46 -0.11
CA THR A 107 16.97 5.11 0.34
C THR A 107 16.40 4.86 1.74
N PRO A 108 15.80 3.69 2.02
CA PRO A 108 15.32 3.36 3.37
C PRO A 108 16.49 3.30 4.38
N LEU A 109 16.29 3.85 5.57
CA LEU A 109 17.29 3.83 6.65
C LEU A 109 16.92 2.84 7.76
N ASP A 110 15.72 3.02 8.33
CA ASP A 110 15.25 2.24 9.47
C ASP A 110 13.73 2.03 9.41
N ALA A 111 13.22 1.07 10.18
CA ALA A 111 11.81 0.81 10.30
C ALA A 111 11.40 0.33 11.70
N VAL A 112 10.27 0.87 12.15
CA VAL A 112 9.53 0.36 13.31
C VAL A 112 8.17 -0.11 12.83
N ASN A 113 7.89 -1.41 12.97
CA ASN A 113 6.70 -2.05 12.41
C ASN A 113 5.76 -2.60 13.49
N ASP A 114 4.61 -3.09 13.06
CA ASP A 114 3.56 -3.52 13.97
C ASP A 114 3.95 -4.63 14.94
N VAL A 115 4.81 -5.57 14.54
CA VAL A 115 5.24 -6.67 15.42
C VAL A 115 6.44 -6.30 16.28
N SER A 116 7.28 -5.37 15.85
CA SER A 116 8.43 -4.90 16.63
C SER A 116 8.07 -3.81 17.63
N THR A 117 6.94 -3.11 17.46
CA THR A 117 6.48 -2.08 18.39
C THR A 117 5.82 -2.69 19.62
N ASN A 118 6.30 -2.33 20.81
CA ASN A 118 5.66 -2.64 22.08
C ASN A 118 4.47 -1.72 22.35
N PRO A 119 3.35 -2.23 22.88
CA PRO A 119 2.19 -1.41 23.20
C PRO A 119 2.45 -0.54 24.44
N ASP A 120 1.75 0.60 24.51
CA ASP A 120 1.74 1.42 25.74
C ASP A 120 1.14 0.62 26.91
N ARG A 121 1.49 1.01 28.15
CA ARG A 121 0.92 0.41 29.37
C ARG A 121 -0.61 0.38 29.32
N GLY A 122 -1.19 -0.80 29.57
CA GLY A 122 -2.64 -1.04 29.52
C GLY A 122 -3.22 -1.32 28.12
N SER A 123 -2.40 -1.18 27.07
CA SER A 123 -2.73 -1.58 25.70
C SER A 123 -2.18 -2.97 25.37
N ARG A 124 -2.60 -3.51 24.23
CA ARG A 124 -2.11 -4.78 23.69
C ARG A 124 -1.85 -4.65 22.20
N ASN A 125 -0.83 -5.35 21.72
CA ASN A 125 -0.50 -5.43 20.31
C ASN A 125 -1.36 -6.52 19.63
N PRO A 126 -2.23 -6.15 18.67
CA PRO A 126 -3.15 -7.07 17.98
C PRO A 126 -2.49 -7.80 16.80
N TYR A 127 -1.26 -7.46 16.44
CA TYR A 127 -0.58 -7.97 15.25
C TYR A 127 0.31 -9.19 15.51
N LEU A 128 0.50 -9.57 16.78
CA LEU A 128 1.25 -10.76 17.15
C LEU A 128 0.41 -12.02 16.91
N PRO A 129 0.98 -13.14 16.42
CA PRO A 129 0.24 -14.38 16.24
C PRO A 129 -0.52 -14.83 17.49
N GLY A 130 -1.81 -15.14 17.34
CA GLY A 130 -2.72 -15.54 18.41
C GLY A 130 -3.30 -14.38 19.23
N ALA A 131 -2.81 -13.14 19.06
CA ALA A 131 -3.34 -11.97 19.75
C ALA A 131 -4.76 -11.64 19.30
N ARG A 132 -5.54 -11.02 20.20
CA ARG A 132 -6.90 -10.55 19.90
C ARG A 132 -6.85 -9.33 18.97
N ARG A 133 -7.50 -9.42 17.82
CA ARG A 133 -7.60 -8.36 16.81
C ARG A 133 -8.78 -7.41 17.04
N ASP A 134 -9.85 -7.93 17.64
CA ASP A 134 -11.11 -7.25 17.94
C ASP A 134 -11.09 -6.39 19.21
N LEU A 135 -9.89 -6.05 19.70
CA LEU A 135 -9.74 -5.15 20.84
C LEU A 135 -10.27 -3.76 20.50
N PRO A 136 -10.93 -3.06 21.44
CA PRO A 136 -11.36 -1.69 21.20
C PRO A 136 -10.15 -0.76 21.06
N MET A 137 -10.24 0.24 20.17
CA MET A 137 -9.17 1.20 19.85
C MET A 137 -8.48 1.83 21.08
N LYS A 138 -9.22 2.05 22.17
CA LYS A 138 -8.67 2.61 23.42
C LYS A 138 -7.62 1.71 24.10
N ARG A 139 -7.55 0.42 23.76
CA ARG A 139 -6.60 -0.58 24.28
C ARG A 139 -5.51 -0.97 23.27
N ARG A 140 -5.33 -0.17 22.21
CA ARG A 140 -4.41 -0.45 21.11
C ARG A 140 -3.35 0.63 20.96
N LYS A 141 -3.03 1.37 22.03
CA LYS A 141 -2.10 2.51 21.95
C LYS A 141 -0.65 2.06 21.88
N TYR A 142 0.16 2.83 21.17
CA TYR A 142 1.61 2.72 21.15
C TYR A 142 2.24 4.11 21.06
N SER A 143 3.50 4.19 21.47
CA SER A 143 4.34 5.37 21.33
C SER A 143 5.66 4.97 20.66
N VAL A 144 6.11 5.75 19.67
CA VAL A 144 7.41 5.57 18.99
C VAL A 144 8.18 6.88 19.08
N SER A 145 9.44 6.82 19.48
CA SER A 145 10.37 7.95 19.41
C SER A 145 11.03 7.99 18.03
N ILE A 146 11.28 9.18 17.49
CA ILE A 146 12.09 9.38 16.29
C ILE A 146 13.28 10.25 16.67
N LEU A 147 14.47 9.76 16.34
CA LEU A 147 15.73 10.44 16.60
C LEU A 147 16.36 10.87 15.27
N ASP A 148 16.89 12.09 15.24
CA ASP A 148 17.76 12.57 14.16
C ASP A 148 19.20 12.10 14.41
N GLU A 149 19.35 10.78 14.47
CA GLU A 149 20.61 10.08 14.72
C GLU A 149 20.75 8.92 13.72
N PRO A 150 21.97 8.55 13.33
CA PRO A 150 22.19 7.36 12.50
C PRO A 150 21.75 6.09 13.23
N VAL A 151 21.37 5.06 12.46
CA VAL A 151 20.94 3.77 13.02
C VAL A 151 22.10 3.14 13.81
N PRO A 152 21.97 2.92 15.13
CA PRO A 152 23.05 2.33 15.92
C PRO A 152 23.10 0.82 15.72
N GLY A 153 24.21 0.19 16.07
CA GLY A 153 24.35 -1.28 16.01
C GLY A 153 23.36 -2.05 16.91
N THR A 154 22.73 -1.38 17.87
CA THR A 154 21.62 -1.92 18.67
C THR A 154 20.55 -0.86 18.85
N PRO A 155 19.52 -0.84 17.98
CA PRO A 155 18.42 0.11 18.07
C PRO A 155 17.65 0.01 19.38
N ALA A 156 17.27 1.15 19.94
CA ALA A 156 16.38 1.19 21.09
C ALA A 156 14.96 0.71 20.72
N GLN A 157 14.30 0.07 21.68
CA GLN A 157 12.93 -0.41 21.51
C GLN A 157 11.96 0.77 21.28
N ASN A 158 11.07 0.62 20.29
CA ASN A 158 10.12 1.67 19.87
C ASN A 158 10.80 2.97 19.43
N THR A 159 11.98 2.90 18.84
CA THR A 159 12.70 4.06 18.32
C THR A 159 12.96 3.88 16.82
N LEU A 160 12.63 4.91 16.05
CA LEU A 160 12.96 5.03 14.63
C LEU A 160 14.13 6.01 14.49
N TYR A 161 15.20 5.58 13.83
CA TYR A 161 16.38 6.41 13.56
C TYR A 161 16.28 7.01 12.16
N ALA A 162 16.42 8.32 12.03
CA ALA A 162 16.22 9.01 10.76
C ALA A 162 17.35 10.00 10.39
N GLY A 163 18.43 10.01 11.17
CA GLY A 163 19.56 10.90 10.93
C GLY A 163 20.53 10.31 9.91
N VAL A 164 21.07 11.21 9.08
CA VAL A 164 22.17 10.95 8.15
C VAL A 164 23.15 12.12 8.32
N ASP A 165 24.45 11.83 8.35
CA ASP A 165 25.46 12.87 8.55
C ASP A 165 25.36 13.97 7.49
N GLY A 166 25.19 15.21 7.94
CA GLY A 166 25.06 16.38 7.06
C GLY A 166 23.66 16.60 6.46
N GLN A 167 22.69 15.73 6.76
CA GLN A 167 21.30 15.91 6.37
C GLN A 167 20.55 16.76 7.40
N GLU A 168 19.83 17.79 6.95
CA GLU A 168 19.04 18.66 7.83
C GLU A 168 17.57 18.21 7.99
N GLN A 169 17.07 17.42 7.03
CA GLN A 169 15.67 17.03 6.96
C GLN A 169 15.48 15.56 7.32
N VAL A 170 14.56 15.29 8.23
CA VAL A 170 14.06 13.95 8.54
C VAL A 170 12.85 13.65 7.64
N VAL A 171 12.92 12.53 6.90
CA VAL A 171 11.84 12.05 6.02
C VAL A 171 11.27 10.75 6.58
N ILE A 172 9.95 10.72 6.78
CA ILE A 172 9.26 9.58 7.42
C ILE A 172 8.02 9.20 6.63
N PHE A 173 7.78 7.90 6.51
CA PHE A 173 6.52 7.35 6.01
C PHE A 173 5.81 6.57 7.10
N TYR A 174 4.52 6.82 7.28
CA TYR A 174 3.59 5.91 7.94
C TYR A 174 2.84 5.09 6.88
N ARG A 175 2.78 3.77 7.07
CA ARG A 175 2.16 2.84 6.11
C ARG A 175 1.10 1.99 6.79
N VAL A 176 -0.01 1.77 6.10
CA VAL A 176 -1.05 0.81 6.49
C VAL A 176 -1.44 -0.05 5.30
N TYR A 177 -1.29 -1.36 5.42
CA TYR A 177 -1.60 -2.33 4.38
C TYR A 177 -2.89 -3.08 4.71
N LEU A 178 -3.80 -3.13 3.73
CA LEU A 178 -5.14 -3.71 3.83
C LEU A 178 -5.89 -3.22 5.09
N PRO A 179 -6.10 -1.89 5.25
CA PRO A 179 -6.89 -1.36 6.35
C PRO A 179 -8.35 -1.81 6.28
N GLU A 180 -9.02 -1.85 7.42
CA GLU A 180 -10.39 -2.35 7.54
C GLU A 180 -11.29 -1.34 8.25
N PRO A 181 -12.32 -0.78 7.57
CA PRO A 181 -12.58 -0.90 6.13
C PRO A 181 -11.57 -0.11 5.28
N PHE A 182 -11.24 -0.58 4.06
CA PHE A 182 -10.38 0.17 3.13
C PHE A 182 -11.23 1.02 2.18
N ARG A 183 -11.41 2.31 2.50
CA ARG A 183 -12.27 3.23 1.73
C ARG A 183 -11.54 4.54 1.44
N LYS A 184 -11.95 5.26 0.39
CA LYS A 184 -11.32 6.54 0.00
C LYS A 184 -11.23 7.55 1.15
N HIS A 185 -12.23 7.60 2.02
CA HIS A 185 -12.30 8.53 3.16
C HIS A 185 -11.85 7.91 4.50
N GLU A 186 -11.44 6.65 4.53
CA GLU A 186 -10.89 6.00 5.73
C GLU A 186 -9.89 4.90 5.34
N GLN A 187 -8.61 5.18 5.56
CA GLN A 187 -7.51 4.33 5.14
C GLN A 187 -6.60 3.95 6.33
N THR A 188 -6.93 4.40 7.54
CA THR A 188 -6.14 4.17 8.76
C THR A 188 -6.56 2.93 9.55
N GLY A 189 -7.51 2.14 9.03
CA GLY A 189 -8.08 0.99 9.74
C GLY A 189 -8.75 1.39 11.07
N GLY A 190 -9.35 2.58 11.12
CA GLY A 190 -10.02 3.15 12.28
C GLY A 190 -9.10 3.71 13.37
N ALA A 191 -7.77 3.68 13.19
CA ALA A 191 -6.82 4.18 14.19
C ALA A 191 -6.78 5.72 14.25
N GLY A 192 -6.98 6.37 13.10
CA GLY A 192 -6.53 7.73 12.85
C GLY A 192 -5.01 7.81 12.69
N LEU A 193 -4.52 8.99 12.30
CA LEU A 193 -3.08 9.23 12.17
C LEU A 193 -2.40 9.38 13.54
N PRO A 194 -1.14 8.91 13.70
CA PRO A 194 -0.36 9.18 14.90
C PRO A 194 -0.22 10.68 15.17
N LYS A 195 -0.40 11.09 16.42
CA LYS A 195 -0.24 12.48 16.84
C LYS A 195 1.21 12.78 17.20
N VAL A 196 1.68 13.96 16.83
CA VAL A 196 3.06 14.40 17.05
C VAL A 196 3.23 15.15 18.38
N GLU A 197 4.27 14.79 19.13
CA GLU A 197 4.85 15.58 20.21
C GLU A 197 6.32 15.84 19.85
N LEU A 198 6.81 17.08 20.03
CA LEU A 198 8.22 17.42 19.95
C LEU A 198 8.75 17.66 21.35
N HIS A 199 9.78 16.93 21.74
CA HIS A 199 10.47 17.07 23.02
C HIS A 199 11.79 17.78 22.75
N LEU A 200 11.92 19.03 23.20
CA LEU A 200 13.09 19.87 23.02
C LEU A 200 14.19 19.50 24.02
N ALA A 201 15.43 19.93 23.74
CA ALA A 201 16.60 19.66 24.58
C ALA A 201 16.48 20.20 26.03
N ASP A 202 15.68 21.26 26.23
CA ASP A 202 15.41 21.86 27.54
C ASP A 202 14.30 21.14 28.34
N GLY A 203 13.72 20.08 27.78
CA GLY A 203 12.61 19.32 28.36
C GLY A 203 11.22 19.86 28.02
N THR A 204 11.11 20.97 27.27
CA THR A 204 9.82 21.50 26.79
C THR A 204 9.17 20.51 25.83
N VAL A 205 7.85 20.29 25.99
CA VAL A 205 7.06 19.42 25.10
C VAL A 205 6.04 20.23 24.32
N LEU A 206 6.25 20.34 23.01
CA LEU A 206 5.30 20.93 22.07
C LEU A 206 4.42 19.83 21.47
N LYS A 207 3.16 20.15 21.12
CA LYS A 207 2.20 19.16 20.61
C LYS A 207 1.51 19.66 19.37
N ASN A 208 1.21 18.74 18.45
CA ASN A 208 0.44 18.98 17.23
C ASN A 208 0.93 20.24 16.48
N GLU A 209 0.10 21.25 16.29
CA GLU A 209 0.42 22.46 15.53
C GLU A 209 1.69 23.16 16.03
N ALA A 210 1.87 23.28 17.35
CA ALA A 210 3.08 23.89 17.93
C ALA A 210 4.33 23.04 17.65
N ALA A 211 4.20 21.72 17.67
CA ALA A 211 5.30 20.82 17.30
C ALA A 211 5.61 20.93 15.81
N CYS A 212 4.60 20.94 14.94
CA CYS A 212 4.75 21.07 13.50
C CYS A 212 5.42 22.38 13.09
N GLN A 213 5.08 23.49 13.75
CA GLN A 213 5.71 24.79 13.53
C GLN A 213 7.19 24.77 13.93
N ALA A 214 7.52 24.21 15.10
CA ALA A 214 8.91 24.09 15.56
C ALA A 214 9.74 23.12 14.73
N LEU A 215 9.10 22.08 14.18
CA LEU A 215 9.69 21.11 13.27
C LEU A 215 9.82 21.61 11.82
N GLN A 216 9.31 22.80 11.52
CA GLN A 216 9.28 23.36 10.17
C GLN A 216 8.75 22.34 9.15
N VAL A 217 7.64 21.67 9.49
CA VAL A 217 7.10 20.60 8.62
C VAL A 217 6.79 21.16 7.24
N GLU A 218 7.38 20.56 6.22
CA GLU A 218 7.21 20.97 4.83
C GLU A 218 6.08 20.17 4.17
N PRO A 219 5.01 20.83 3.71
CA PRO A 219 4.00 20.19 2.89
C PRO A 219 4.51 19.97 1.47
N GLY A 220 3.87 19.06 0.74
CA GLY A 220 4.16 18.79 -0.65
C GLY A 220 4.76 17.41 -0.90
N ARG A 221 4.73 17.05 -2.18
CA ARG A 221 5.29 15.79 -2.70
C ARG A 221 6.78 15.70 -2.36
N LEU A 222 7.20 14.52 -1.90
CA LEU A 222 8.61 14.22 -1.72
C LEU A 222 9.34 14.10 -3.06
N THR A 223 10.58 14.55 -3.11
CA THR A 223 11.40 14.47 -4.31
C THR A 223 11.67 13.03 -4.69
N LEU A 224 11.63 12.74 -5.99
CA LEU A 224 12.09 11.47 -6.55
C LEU A 224 13.37 11.72 -7.33
N ASP A 225 14.33 10.82 -7.16
CA ASP A 225 15.46 10.73 -8.08
C ASP A 225 14.96 10.00 -9.35
N ALA A 226 14.27 10.73 -10.22
CA ALA A 226 13.74 10.24 -11.48
C ALA A 226 14.83 10.25 -12.56
N LEU A 227 14.79 9.29 -13.49
CA LEU A 227 15.65 9.38 -14.67
C LEU A 227 15.17 10.54 -15.55
N PRO A 228 16.07 11.39 -16.08
CA PRO A 228 15.69 12.34 -17.11
C PRO A 228 15.02 11.62 -18.29
N PRO A 229 13.95 12.18 -18.89
CA PRO A 229 13.20 11.50 -19.96
C PRO A 229 14.05 11.10 -21.16
N ASP A 230 15.03 11.91 -21.53
CA ASP A 230 16.00 11.65 -22.60
C ASP A 230 16.94 10.49 -22.24
N VAL A 231 17.41 10.43 -20.99
CA VAL A 231 18.21 9.30 -20.49
C VAL A 231 17.39 8.03 -20.50
N TYR A 232 16.15 8.05 -19.99
CA TYR A 232 15.26 6.89 -20.03
C TYR A 232 15.04 6.40 -21.47
N ARG A 233 14.76 7.31 -22.41
CA ARG A 233 14.60 6.96 -23.82
C ARG A 233 15.85 6.30 -24.38
N SER A 234 17.04 6.86 -24.09
CA SER A 234 18.30 6.33 -24.60
C SER A 234 18.60 4.90 -24.13
N ILE A 235 18.24 4.56 -22.88
CA ILE A 235 18.43 3.21 -22.35
C ILE A 235 17.33 2.25 -22.80
N ARG A 236 16.13 2.74 -23.13
CA ARG A 236 15.00 1.93 -23.60
C ARG A 236 15.04 1.64 -25.10
N GLU A 237 15.50 2.60 -25.91
CA GLU A 237 15.53 2.55 -27.39
C GLU A 237 16.96 2.29 -27.91
N GLN A 238 17.59 1.23 -27.44
CA GLN A 238 18.98 0.94 -27.80
C GLN A 238 19.10 0.36 -29.23
N PRO A 239 20.13 0.76 -30.01
CA PRO A 239 20.41 0.16 -31.32
C PRO A 239 20.54 -1.37 -31.26
N GLY A 240 19.86 -2.06 -32.18
CA GLY A 240 19.90 -3.53 -32.29
C GLY A 240 19.05 -4.28 -31.25
N LYS A 241 18.38 -3.59 -30.33
CA LYS A 241 17.39 -4.21 -29.43
C LYS A 241 15.99 -4.23 -30.09
N PRO A 242 15.18 -5.26 -29.81
CA PRO A 242 13.81 -5.31 -30.33
C PRO A 242 12.92 -4.25 -29.69
N ALA A 243 11.79 -3.94 -30.33
CA ALA A 243 10.78 -3.03 -29.78
C ALA A 243 10.24 -3.48 -28.41
N THR A 244 10.36 -4.76 -28.05
CA THR A 244 9.93 -5.32 -26.77
C THR A 244 10.96 -5.18 -25.64
N PHE A 245 12.18 -4.73 -25.93
CA PHE A 245 13.25 -4.61 -24.94
C PHE A 245 12.86 -3.69 -23.77
N PRO A 246 13.17 -3.96 -22.49
CA PRO A 246 13.97 -5.08 -21.99
C PRO A 246 13.14 -6.30 -21.60
N ALA A 247 11.87 -6.38 -22.02
CA ALA A 247 11.05 -7.56 -21.77
C ALA A 247 11.54 -8.75 -22.62
N GLU A 248 11.37 -9.95 -22.05
CA GLU A 248 11.73 -11.21 -22.67
C GLU A 248 10.48 -12.05 -23.04
N PRO A 249 10.52 -12.85 -24.12
CA PRO A 249 9.39 -13.72 -24.52
C PRO A 249 8.97 -14.71 -23.43
N THR A 250 9.91 -15.08 -22.56
CA THR A 250 9.62 -15.74 -21.28
C THR A 250 10.01 -14.76 -20.17
N PRO A 251 9.05 -14.19 -19.41
CA PRO A 251 9.36 -13.21 -18.37
C PRO A 251 10.38 -13.74 -17.37
N ILE A 252 11.46 -12.98 -17.18
CA ILE A 252 12.49 -13.27 -16.19
C ILE A 252 12.26 -12.36 -15.00
N PHE A 253 11.86 -12.96 -13.86
CA PHE A 253 11.78 -12.24 -12.60
C PHE A 253 13.15 -12.23 -11.95
N ARG A 254 13.62 -11.05 -11.55
CA ARG A 254 14.92 -10.86 -10.88
C ARG A 254 14.72 -10.19 -9.53
N ALA A 255 15.49 -10.62 -8.53
CA ALA A 255 15.51 -9.95 -7.24
C ALA A 255 16.06 -8.53 -7.41
N PHE A 256 15.41 -7.58 -6.75
CA PHE A 256 15.84 -6.20 -6.76
C PHE A 256 16.82 -5.96 -5.60
N TYR A 257 17.98 -5.37 -5.89
CA TYR A 257 19.02 -5.09 -4.88
C TYR A 257 19.16 -3.58 -4.65
N SER A 258 19.30 -2.82 -5.72
CA SER A 258 19.36 -1.36 -5.71
C SER A 258 18.91 -0.82 -7.06
N ARG A 259 18.60 0.48 -7.12
CA ARG A 259 18.22 1.15 -8.38
C ARG A 259 19.35 1.07 -9.41
N ALA A 260 20.58 1.38 -9.01
CA ALA A 260 21.75 1.35 -9.88
C ALA A 260 21.99 -0.05 -10.47
N TRP A 261 21.96 -1.09 -9.63
CA TRP A 261 22.11 -2.47 -10.08
C TRP A 261 20.96 -2.89 -11.02
N GLY A 262 19.71 -2.55 -10.67
CA GLY A 262 18.55 -2.88 -11.49
C GLY A 262 18.65 -2.29 -12.89
N LEU A 263 19.01 -1.00 -13.01
CA LEU A 263 19.19 -0.35 -14.31
C LEU A 263 20.35 -0.98 -15.11
N GLY A 264 21.48 -1.27 -14.46
CA GLY A 264 22.63 -1.95 -15.09
C GLY A 264 22.28 -3.35 -15.62
N CYS A 265 21.53 -4.13 -14.85
CA CYS A 265 21.09 -5.45 -15.27
C CYS A 265 20.04 -5.41 -16.39
N TRP A 266 18.95 -4.65 -16.20
CA TRP A 266 17.82 -4.69 -17.13
C TRP A 266 18.12 -4.00 -18.46
N TYR A 267 18.78 -2.84 -18.44
CA TYR A 267 19.07 -2.08 -19.65
C TYR A 267 20.52 -2.28 -20.13
N GLY A 268 21.47 -2.49 -19.22
CA GLY A 268 22.87 -2.74 -19.59
C GLY A 268 23.22 -4.21 -19.85
N GLY A 269 22.37 -5.16 -19.39
CA GLY A 269 22.62 -6.60 -19.49
C GLY A 269 23.62 -7.13 -18.45
N ASP A 270 24.16 -6.28 -17.56
CA ASP A 270 25.05 -6.72 -16.48
C ASP A 270 24.25 -7.14 -15.26
N CYS A 271 23.90 -8.42 -15.22
CA CYS A 271 23.16 -9.04 -14.14
C CYS A 271 24.06 -9.87 -13.21
N THR A 272 25.35 -9.57 -13.14
CA THR A 272 26.34 -10.33 -12.38
C THR A 272 26.73 -9.62 -11.08
N GLY A 273 27.71 -10.18 -10.35
CA GLY A 273 28.29 -9.57 -9.14
C GLY A 273 27.61 -9.96 -7.82
N GLN A 274 27.96 -9.21 -6.77
CA GLN A 274 27.40 -9.32 -5.41
C GLN A 274 26.89 -7.95 -4.95
N PRO A 275 25.79 -7.46 -5.56
CA PRO A 275 25.24 -6.16 -5.22
C PRO A 275 24.74 -6.14 -3.77
N GLU A 276 25.00 -5.02 -3.09
CA GLU A 276 24.37 -4.75 -1.81
C GLU A 276 22.86 -4.52 -1.99
N ARG A 277 22.08 -5.09 -1.08
CA ARG A 277 20.63 -4.93 -1.05
C ARG A 277 20.26 -3.76 -0.17
N VAL A 278 20.15 -2.59 -0.77
CA VAL A 278 19.76 -1.33 -0.10
C VAL A 278 18.30 -0.95 -0.36
N GLY A 279 17.62 -1.69 -1.25
CA GLY A 279 16.23 -1.42 -1.59
C GLY A 279 16.05 -0.29 -2.61
N GLY A 280 14.80 0.10 -2.80
CA GLY A 280 14.40 1.12 -3.79
C GLY A 280 13.96 2.41 -3.12
N GLN A 281 13.81 3.47 -3.91
CA GLN A 281 13.33 4.77 -3.45
C GLN A 281 12.01 4.61 -2.68
N TYR A 282 11.98 5.10 -1.44
CA TYR A 282 10.84 5.03 -0.53
C TYR A 282 10.28 3.61 -0.29
N SER A 283 11.09 2.58 -0.55
CA SER A 283 10.67 1.19 -0.31
C SER A 283 10.52 0.91 1.19
N ASN A 284 9.68 -0.06 1.53
CA ASN A 284 9.53 -0.51 2.91
C ASN A 284 10.65 -1.50 3.25
N VAL A 285 11.39 -1.27 4.34
CA VAL A 285 12.49 -2.14 4.82
C VAL A 285 12.04 -3.59 5.03
N ASP A 286 10.77 -3.79 5.38
CA ASP A 286 10.20 -5.11 5.63
C ASP A 286 9.80 -5.89 4.36
N ASN A 287 9.92 -5.27 3.19
CA ASN A 287 9.58 -5.86 1.90
C ASN A 287 10.83 -6.22 1.11
N GLU A 288 10.74 -7.34 0.40
CA GLU A 288 11.67 -7.66 -0.68
C GLU A 288 10.93 -7.91 -1.98
N TYR A 289 11.62 -7.63 -3.09
CA TYR A 289 11.02 -7.49 -4.40
C TYR A 289 11.71 -8.37 -5.44
N ILE A 290 10.89 -9.00 -6.29
CA ILE A 290 11.33 -9.47 -7.61
C ILE A 290 10.55 -8.71 -8.67
N ALA A 291 11.19 -8.42 -9.80
CA ALA A 291 10.58 -7.64 -10.87
C ALA A 291 10.85 -8.27 -12.24
N SER A 292 9.93 -8.07 -13.17
CA SER A 292 10.07 -8.49 -14.57
C SER A 292 9.45 -7.46 -15.50
N PHE A 293 10.21 -7.02 -16.50
CA PHE A 293 9.66 -6.26 -17.61
C PHE A 293 8.85 -7.18 -18.53
N VAL A 294 7.69 -6.69 -18.94
CA VAL A 294 6.73 -7.42 -19.77
C VAL A 294 6.30 -6.55 -20.94
N ASN A 295 5.98 -7.17 -22.06
CA ASN A 295 5.55 -6.48 -23.27
C ASN A 295 4.50 -7.32 -24.00
N ARG A 296 3.40 -6.70 -24.44
CA ARG A 296 2.29 -7.40 -25.13
C ARG A 296 2.48 -7.62 -26.63
N GLY A 297 3.54 -7.06 -27.21
CA GLY A 297 3.88 -7.12 -28.63
C GLY A 297 4.62 -8.39 -29.05
N PHE A 298 4.76 -9.39 -28.17
CA PHE A 298 5.34 -10.67 -28.57
C PHE A 298 4.42 -11.44 -29.54
N PRO A 299 4.98 -12.20 -30.50
CA PRO A 299 4.17 -12.95 -31.48
C PRO A 299 3.17 -13.95 -30.90
N ALA A 300 3.39 -14.41 -29.66
CA ALA A 300 2.49 -15.33 -28.98
C ALA A 300 1.16 -14.69 -28.55
N GLY A 301 1.08 -13.35 -28.52
CA GLY A 301 -0.14 -12.60 -28.25
C GLY A 301 -0.06 -11.67 -27.03
N PRO A 302 -1.07 -10.79 -26.86
CA PRO A 302 -1.06 -9.70 -25.89
C PRO A 302 -1.43 -10.11 -24.46
N VAL A 303 -1.80 -11.37 -24.24
CA VAL A 303 -2.24 -11.87 -22.93
C VAL A 303 -1.08 -12.57 -22.24
N LEU A 304 -0.68 -12.08 -21.07
CA LEU A 304 0.32 -12.76 -20.23
C LEU A 304 -0.37 -13.55 -19.12
N VAL A 305 -0.10 -14.86 -19.09
CA VAL A 305 -0.57 -15.76 -18.03
C VAL A 305 0.57 -16.06 -17.07
N LEU A 306 0.37 -15.71 -15.80
CA LEU A 306 1.30 -15.99 -14.70
C LEU A 306 0.77 -17.15 -13.85
N ARG A 307 1.64 -18.09 -13.52
CA ARG A 307 1.34 -19.22 -12.62
C ARG A 307 2.43 -19.36 -11.57
N GLY A 308 2.04 -19.85 -10.40
CA GLY A 308 2.93 -20.10 -9.28
C GLY A 308 2.17 -20.64 -8.08
N LYS A 309 2.86 -20.85 -6.96
CA LYS A 309 2.25 -21.15 -5.67
C LYS A 309 2.20 -19.89 -4.83
N LEU A 310 1.05 -19.62 -4.20
CA LEU A 310 0.92 -18.48 -3.29
C LEU A 310 1.40 -18.88 -1.88
N PRO A 311 2.27 -18.09 -1.23
CA PRO A 311 2.55 -18.26 0.19
C PRO A 311 1.28 -18.11 1.02
N ARG A 312 1.13 -18.87 2.10
CA ARG A 312 0.04 -18.63 3.05
C ARG A 312 0.30 -17.32 3.77
N THR A 313 -0.67 -16.41 3.77
CA THR A 313 -0.64 -15.22 4.61
C THR A 313 -1.73 -15.31 5.67
N PRO A 314 -1.70 -14.50 6.74
CA PRO A 314 -2.79 -14.46 7.70
C PRO A 314 -4.14 -14.21 7.01
N ASP A 315 -5.27 -14.46 7.67
CA ASP A 315 -6.48 -13.71 7.34
C ASP A 315 -6.58 -12.56 8.33
N THR A 316 -7.05 -11.41 7.87
CA THR A 316 -7.23 -10.25 8.72
C THR A 316 -8.61 -9.65 8.63
N GLY A 317 -9.52 -10.19 7.81
CA GLY A 317 -10.87 -9.67 7.64
C GLY A 317 -11.62 -9.39 8.96
N ARG A 318 -12.70 -8.60 8.84
CA ARG A 318 -13.46 -8.05 9.97
C ARG A 318 -13.88 -9.08 11.02
N ASP A 319 -14.15 -10.31 10.59
CA ASP A 319 -14.65 -11.39 11.45
C ASP A 319 -13.52 -12.25 12.05
N VAL A 320 -12.25 -11.89 11.83
CA VAL A 320 -11.08 -12.58 12.37
C VAL A 320 -10.77 -12.05 13.77
N GLU A 321 -11.18 -12.78 14.80
CA GLU A 321 -10.97 -12.39 16.20
C GLU A 321 -9.51 -12.46 16.67
N ARG A 322 -8.72 -13.37 16.09
CA ARG A 322 -7.32 -13.61 16.49
C ARG A 322 -6.39 -13.61 15.30
N MET A 323 -5.23 -12.97 15.45
CA MET A 323 -4.24 -12.89 14.38
C MET A 323 -3.71 -14.29 14.02
N PRO A 324 -3.96 -14.80 12.80
CA PRO A 324 -3.44 -16.09 12.37
C PRO A 324 -1.93 -16.04 12.12
N ARG A 325 -1.32 -17.22 12.02
CA ARG A 325 0.05 -17.38 11.50
C ARG A 325 0.04 -17.38 9.96
N GLY A 326 1.17 -17.05 9.36
CA GLY A 326 1.39 -17.12 7.91
C GLY A 326 2.85 -17.44 7.58
N GLN A 327 3.11 -17.83 6.34
CA GLN A 327 4.46 -17.93 5.77
C GLN A 327 5.02 -16.54 5.44
N LEU A 328 4.16 -15.62 4.97
CA LEU A 328 4.45 -14.20 4.81
C LEU A 328 3.39 -13.39 5.57
N ARG A 329 3.71 -12.15 5.96
CA ARG A 329 2.70 -11.20 6.45
C ARG A 329 1.79 -10.74 5.32
N TYR A 330 2.35 -10.46 4.16
CA TYR A 330 1.64 -9.95 2.99
C TYR A 330 2.36 -10.36 1.71
N TRP A 331 1.58 -10.61 0.66
CA TRP A 331 2.07 -10.86 -0.69
C TRP A 331 1.25 -10.06 -1.70
N SER A 332 1.92 -9.45 -2.67
CA SER A 332 1.26 -8.80 -3.80
C SER A 332 2.05 -8.92 -5.09
N ILE A 333 1.35 -8.73 -6.21
CA ILE A 333 1.92 -8.44 -7.52
C ILE A 333 1.26 -7.21 -8.09
N CYS A 334 2.05 -6.23 -8.48
CA CYS A 334 1.59 -4.99 -9.08
C CYS A 334 2.04 -4.92 -10.53
N GLN A 335 1.19 -4.33 -11.36
CA GLN A 335 1.54 -3.88 -12.68
C GLN A 335 1.82 -2.38 -12.62
N ASN A 336 2.93 -1.96 -13.21
CA ASN A 336 3.44 -0.60 -13.11
C ASN A 336 3.88 -0.11 -14.48
N GLU A 337 4.00 1.21 -14.58
CA GLU A 337 4.74 1.89 -15.63
C GLU A 337 6.26 1.72 -15.41
N SER A 338 7.08 2.44 -16.18
CA SER A 338 8.54 2.32 -16.10
C SER A 338 9.16 3.01 -14.88
N VAL A 339 10.48 2.87 -14.79
CA VAL A 339 11.36 3.62 -13.88
C VAL A 339 11.36 5.14 -14.12
N LEU A 340 10.78 5.63 -15.22
CA LEU A 340 10.62 7.06 -15.48
C LEU A 340 9.54 7.67 -14.59
N THR A 341 8.34 7.09 -14.61
CA THR A 341 7.17 7.64 -13.90
C THR A 341 6.95 6.96 -12.56
N THR A 342 7.34 5.69 -12.43
CA THR A 342 7.17 4.83 -11.25
C THR A 342 5.71 4.63 -10.82
N ALA A 343 4.76 4.95 -11.69
CA ALA A 343 3.34 4.87 -11.37
C ALA A 343 2.85 3.42 -11.34
N SER A 344 1.98 3.11 -10.38
CA SER A 344 1.32 1.81 -10.27
C SER A 344 -0.02 1.85 -11.01
N SER A 345 -0.29 0.88 -11.86
CA SER A 345 -1.56 0.76 -12.58
C SER A 345 -2.59 -0.09 -11.83
N GLY A 346 -2.11 -0.94 -10.92
CA GLY A 346 -2.96 -1.83 -10.14
C GLY A 346 -2.16 -2.95 -9.50
N CYS A 347 -2.71 -3.53 -8.44
CA CYS A 347 -2.14 -4.71 -7.81
C CYS A 347 -3.20 -5.76 -7.53
N LEU A 348 -2.73 -7.02 -7.47
CA LEU A 348 -3.41 -8.10 -6.80
C LEU A 348 -2.65 -8.43 -5.52
N TYR A 349 -3.36 -8.46 -4.40
CA TYR A 349 -2.84 -8.98 -3.14
C TYR A 349 -3.45 -10.34 -2.82
N ASP A 350 -2.75 -11.09 -1.97
CA ASP A 350 -3.04 -12.49 -1.61
C ASP A 350 -4.54 -12.86 -1.52
N VAL A 351 -5.35 -12.15 -0.73
CA VAL A 351 -6.78 -12.43 -0.51
C VAL A 351 -7.66 -12.26 -1.76
N GLN A 352 -7.17 -11.60 -2.81
CA GLN A 352 -7.87 -11.43 -4.08
C GLN A 352 -7.61 -12.57 -5.07
N ILE A 353 -6.59 -13.39 -4.81
CA ILE A 353 -6.09 -14.38 -5.77
C ILE A 353 -6.71 -15.74 -5.43
N PRO A 354 -7.60 -16.27 -6.29
CA PRO A 354 -8.09 -17.63 -6.12
C PRO A 354 -6.93 -18.62 -6.31
N VAL A 355 -6.90 -19.65 -5.45
CA VAL A 355 -5.91 -20.72 -5.51
C VAL A 355 -6.59 -22.08 -5.56
N ASP A 356 -5.93 -23.05 -6.21
CA ASP A 356 -6.36 -24.45 -6.20
C ASP A 356 -6.08 -25.14 -4.84
N ARG A 357 -6.48 -26.41 -4.70
CA ARG A 357 -6.24 -27.21 -3.48
C ARG A 357 -4.76 -27.37 -3.12
N LYS A 358 -3.83 -27.12 -4.05
CA LYS A 358 -2.38 -27.19 -3.81
C LYS A 358 -1.78 -25.79 -3.57
N GLY A 359 -2.61 -24.75 -3.48
CA GLY A 359 -2.20 -23.36 -3.26
C GLY A 359 -1.64 -22.68 -4.52
N ARG A 360 -1.96 -23.18 -5.72
CA ARG A 360 -1.48 -22.60 -6.97
C ARG A 360 -2.46 -21.60 -7.54
N TYR A 361 -1.93 -20.50 -8.06
CA TYR A 361 -2.71 -19.45 -8.69
C TYR A 361 -2.57 -19.47 -10.21
N THR A 362 -3.53 -18.85 -10.87
CA THR A 362 -3.41 -18.35 -12.24
C THR A 362 -3.81 -16.87 -12.23
N ILE A 363 -2.91 -16.01 -12.70
CA ILE A 363 -3.16 -14.57 -12.89
C ILE A 363 -3.05 -14.30 -14.38
N VAL A 364 -3.99 -13.54 -14.93
CA VAL A 364 -3.94 -13.04 -16.30
C VAL A 364 -3.74 -11.53 -16.25
N THR A 365 -2.77 -11.04 -17.01
CA THR A 365 -2.55 -9.61 -17.23
C THR A 365 -2.61 -9.27 -18.71
N SER A 366 -3.46 -8.30 -19.05
CA SER A 366 -3.71 -7.82 -20.41
C SER A 366 -4.42 -6.46 -20.36
N LYS A 367 -4.69 -5.83 -21.51
CA LYS A 367 -5.66 -4.71 -21.56
C LYS A 367 -7.07 -5.29 -21.48
N ALA A 368 -8.05 -4.44 -21.22
CA ALA A 368 -9.43 -4.85 -21.03
C ALA A 368 -10.01 -5.52 -22.29
N GLU A 369 -9.67 -5.00 -23.47
CA GLU A 369 -10.08 -5.53 -24.77
C GLU A 369 -9.54 -6.94 -25.06
N ASP A 370 -8.36 -7.26 -24.55
CA ASP A 370 -7.69 -8.56 -24.74
C ASP A 370 -8.07 -9.58 -23.64
N ARG A 371 -8.85 -9.17 -22.64
CA ARG A 371 -9.10 -10.00 -21.45
C ARG A 371 -9.88 -11.27 -21.83
N PRO A 372 -9.33 -12.48 -21.61
CA PRO A 372 -10.06 -13.71 -21.86
C PRO A 372 -11.36 -13.78 -21.02
N PRO A 373 -12.48 -14.27 -21.58
CA PRO A 373 -13.76 -14.32 -20.87
C PRO A 373 -13.71 -15.09 -19.54
N ASN A 374 -12.82 -16.09 -19.44
CA ASN A 374 -12.60 -16.91 -18.25
C ASN A 374 -11.59 -16.30 -17.24
N ALA A 375 -10.96 -15.16 -17.54
CA ALA A 375 -10.06 -14.47 -16.62
C ALA A 375 -10.84 -13.77 -15.50
N ARG A 376 -11.56 -14.55 -14.69
CA ARG A 376 -12.47 -14.10 -13.62
C ARG A 376 -12.31 -14.99 -12.40
N ARG A 377 -12.48 -14.40 -11.20
CA ARG A 377 -12.30 -15.10 -9.92
C ARG A 377 -13.14 -16.37 -9.80
N LYS A 378 -14.39 -16.34 -10.30
CA LYS A 378 -15.29 -17.52 -10.32
C LYS A 378 -14.75 -18.71 -11.13
N CYS A 379 -13.84 -18.46 -12.06
CA CYS A 379 -13.16 -19.48 -12.86
C CYS A 379 -11.79 -19.88 -12.28
N GLY A 380 -11.45 -19.42 -11.08
CA GLY A 380 -10.14 -19.68 -10.47
C GLY A 380 -9.01 -18.82 -11.06
N VAL A 381 -9.31 -17.73 -11.76
CA VAL A 381 -8.32 -16.85 -12.39
C VAL A 381 -8.43 -15.44 -11.83
N ALA A 382 -7.32 -14.86 -11.36
CA ALA A 382 -7.26 -13.44 -11.06
C ALA A 382 -6.93 -12.64 -12.31
N TYR A 383 -7.41 -11.40 -12.40
CA TYR A 383 -7.11 -10.50 -13.50
C TYR A 383 -6.42 -9.24 -12.96
N LEU A 384 -5.26 -8.91 -13.53
CA LEU A 384 -4.48 -7.73 -13.24
C LEU A 384 -4.44 -6.86 -14.51
N PRO A 385 -5.02 -5.64 -14.52
CA PRO A 385 -4.98 -4.81 -15.71
C PRO A 385 -3.56 -4.39 -16.09
N TRP A 386 -3.28 -4.36 -17.39
CA TRP A 386 -2.09 -3.72 -17.97
C TRP A 386 -2.15 -2.20 -17.79
N PRO A 387 -1.01 -1.47 -17.72
CA PRO A 387 -1.02 -0.02 -17.66
C PRO A 387 -1.65 0.56 -18.93
N GLU A 388 -2.60 1.48 -18.78
CA GLU A 388 -3.24 2.13 -19.94
C GLU A 388 -2.22 2.91 -20.80
N ARG A 389 -1.23 3.52 -20.13
CA ARG A 389 -0.15 4.30 -20.77
C ARG A 389 1.10 3.47 -21.06
N GLY A 390 1.04 2.15 -20.91
CA GLY A 390 2.20 1.27 -21.03
C GLY A 390 3.32 1.65 -20.06
N ASP A 391 4.49 2.03 -20.58
CA ASP A 391 5.62 2.46 -19.76
C ASP A 391 5.54 3.92 -19.23
N GLY A 392 4.54 4.69 -19.64
CA GLY A 392 4.41 6.11 -19.29
C GLY A 392 5.30 7.06 -20.11
N ALA A 393 6.01 6.55 -21.12
CA ALA A 393 6.94 7.30 -21.96
C ALA A 393 6.68 7.16 -23.48
N GLY A 394 5.55 6.53 -23.85
CA GLY A 394 5.12 6.37 -25.25
C GLY A 394 5.13 4.92 -25.75
N HIS A 395 5.68 3.97 -24.98
CA HIS A 395 5.62 2.54 -25.32
C HIS A 395 4.39 1.91 -24.68
N LEU A 396 3.24 2.01 -25.36
CA LEU A 396 1.92 1.55 -24.88
C LEU A 396 1.80 0.04 -24.63
N ASP A 397 2.77 -0.72 -25.10
CA ASP A 397 2.82 -2.17 -25.00
C ASP A 397 3.64 -2.68 -23.82
N ASP A 398 4.39 -1.79 -23.16
CA ASP A 398 5.29 -2.13 -22.07
C ASP A 398 4.56 -2.19 -20.72
N GLY A 399 5.16 -2.90 -19.77
CA GLY A 399 4.77 -2.91 -18.37
C GLY A 399 5.87 -3.46 -17.48
N LEU A 400 5.77 -3.19 -16.18
CA LEU A 400 6.70 -3.69 -15.16
C LEU A 400 5.92 -4.39 -14.05
N LEU A 401 6.10 -5.71 -13.97
CA LEU A 401 5.57 -6.51 -12.88
C LEU A 401 6.50 -6.45 -11.68
N ILE A 402 5.96 -6.15 -10.49
CA ILE A 402 6.70 -6.17 -9.23
C ILE A 402 5.96 -7.05 -8.24
N VAL A 403 6.62 -8.10 -7.74
CA VAL A 403 6.12 -8.97 -6.66
C VAL A 403 6.75 -8.56 -5.35
N ARG A 404 5.97 -8.55 -4.27
CA ARG A 404 6.40 -8.18 -2.92
C ARG A 404 6.20 -9.33 -1.95
N ASN A 405 7.25 -9.66 -1.20
CA ASN A 405 7.15 -10.46 0.02
C ASN A 405 7.38 -9.58 1.23
N MET A 406 6.46 -9.59 2.19
CA MET A 406 6.58 -8.83 3.42
C MET A 406 6.74 -9.74 4.64
N LEU A 407 7.71 -9.45 5.50
CA LEU A 407 7.93 -10.11 6.80
C LEU A 407 7.73 -11.64 6.75
N PRO A 408 8.63 -12.39 6.06
CA PRO A 408 8.56 -13.84 6.06
C PRO A 408 8.70 -14.40 7.46
N ALA A 409 7.97 -15.49 7.74
CA ALA A 409 8.21 -16.26 8.94
C ALA A 409 9.59 -16.91 8.87
N LYS A 410 10.31 -16.96 10.00
CA LYS A 410 11.65 -17.58 10.09
C LYS A 410 11.72 -19.03 9.57
N SER A 411 10.60 -19.74 9.58
CA SER A 411 10.47 -21.12 9.10
C SER A 411 10.14 -21.24 7.61
N PHE A 412 10.08 -20.15 6.86
CA PHE A 412 9.72 -20.13 5.45
C PHE A 412 10.93 -19.74 4.60
N HIS A 413 11.58 -20.73 3.99
CA HIS A 413 12.83 -20.58 3.21
C HIS A 413 12.62 -20.52 1.70
N HIS A 414 11.51 -19.92 1.28
CA HIS A 414 11.19 -19.66 -0.14
C HIS A 414 10.80 -18.20 -0.34
N ALA A 415 11.30 -17.31 0.52
CA ALA A 415 11.02 -15.90 0.46
C ALA A 415 12.04 -15.19 -0.45
N ILE A 416 11.68 -14.03 -1.01
CA ILE A 416 12.61 -13.19 -1.76
C ILE A 416 13.78 -12.74 -0.86
N GLN A 417 13.50 -12.53 0.43
CA GLN A 417 14.49 -12.26 1.47
C GLN A 417 15.62 -13.30 1.54
N ASP A 418 15.38 -14.54 1.10
CA ASP A 418 16.39 -15.61 1.12
C ASP A 418 17.29 -15.58 -0.13
N THR A 419 17.05 -14.67 -1.08
CA THR A 419 17.90 -14.47 -2.27
C THR A 419 19.14 -13.67 -1.90
N SER A 420 20.29 -14.12 -2.40
CA SER A 420 21.60 -13.63 -1.96
C SER A 420 22.51 -13.21 -3.11
N THR A 421 22.38 -13.87 -4.25
CA THR A 421 23.17 -13.60 -5.44
C THR A 421 22.27 -13.51 -6.66
N PRO A 422 22.47 -12.53 -7.56
CA PRO A 422 21.73 -12.47 -8.82
C PRO A 422 21.67 -13.82 -9.54
N GLY A 423 20.46 -14.24 -9.93
CA GLY A 423 20.25 -15.53 -10.62
C GLY A 423 19.89 -16.70 -9.71
N ASP A 424 19.93 -16.56 -8.37
CA ASP A 424 19.52 -17.63 -7.46
C ASP A 424 17.99 -17.73 -7.23
N GLU A 425 17.20 -16.81 -7.80
CA GLU A 425 15.78 -16.61 -7.46
C GLU A 425 14.95 -17.87 -7.70
N SER A 426 15.14 -18.52 -8.85
CA SER A 426 14.40 -19.74 -9.21
C SER A 426 14.69 -20.89 -8.24
N ARG A 427 15.94 -21.02 -7.78
CA ARG A 427 16.36 -22.03 -6.81
C ARG A 427 15.78 -21.76 -5.43
N VAL A 428 15.84 -20.50 -4.98
CA VAL A 428 15.38 -20.07 -3.66
C VAL A 428 13.85 -20.13 -3.56
N LEU A 429 13.14 -19.45 -4.46
CA LEU A 429 11.68 -19.38 -4.42
C LEU A 429 11.01 -20.68 -4.88
N GLY A 430 11.67 -21.46 -5.75
CA GLY A 430 11.17 -22.73 -6.24
C GLY A 430 9.73 -22.61 -6.82
N PRO A 431 8.73 -23.33 -6.29
CA PRO A 431 7.36 -23.27 -6.78
C PRO A 431 6.65 -21.93 -6.51
N TYR A 432 7.19 -21.07 -5.65
CA TYR A 432 6.66 -19.75 -5.33
C TYR A 432 7.10 -18.67 -6.33
N MET A 433 8.08 -18.97 -7.20
CA MET A 433 8.51 -18.10 -8.28
C MET A 433 7.41 -17.98 -9.36
N PRO A 434 6.94 -16.77 -9.70
CA PRO A 434 6.02 -16.61 -10.82
C PRO A 434 6.65 -17.06 -12.14
N ARG A 435 5.87 -17.76 -12.96
CA ARG A 435 6.26 -18.15 -14.33
C ARG A 435 5.25 -17.60 -15.31
N GLY A 436 5.74 -16.91 -16.33
CA GLY A 436 4.92 -16.24 -17.35
C GLY A 436 4.92 -16.95 -18.70
N THR A 437 3.80 -16.88 -19.41
CA THR A 437 3.69 -17.29 -20.81
C THR A 437 2.71 -16.37 -21.52
N TYR A 438 3.11 -15.82 -22.67
CA TYR A 438 2.25 -15.03 -23.55
C TYR A 438 1.35 -15.92 -24.41
N THR A 439 0.13 -15.45 -24.68
CA THR A 439 -0.91 -16.17 -25.44
C THR A 439 -1.98 -15.19 -25.97
N THR A 440 -3.02 -15.71 -26.62
CA THR A 440 -4.18 -14.94 -27.13
C THR A 440 -5.47 -15.30 -26.43
#